data_AF-A0A672KEK4-F1
#
_entry.id   AF-A0A672KEK4-F1
#
_cell.length_a   1.000
_cell.length_b   1.000
_cell.length_c   1.000
_cell.angle_alpha   90.00
_cell.angle_beta   90.00
_cell.angle_gamma   90.00
#
_symmetry.space_group_name_H-M   'P 1'
#
loop_
_entity.id
_entity.type
_entity.pdbx_description
1 polymer ?
#
loop_
_entity_poly.entity_id
_entity_poly.type
_entity_poly.pdbx_seq_one_letter_code
_entity_poly.pdbx_strand_id
1 'polypeptide(L)'
;MKLGSIMYLICIFSVCFCLALYLCCDFRCKRFAVCLAQLEEAEGIFDCFTLSYLSFAIQRRSDNGLVLREWAPGAEAVFLTGDFSKYLFWISPWAKYPQKHWILSPMTGLTGNILNDTRPPRPSSLRIYEAHVGISSPEEKIASYKNFTRDVLPRIKDLGEYNCVQLIMEHAYYASFGYQVTNFFAASSYIYIYHLVDTAHSMGIMVLLDVVHSHASSNTEDGLNYFDGTDSCFFHGGSRGNHSLWGSRLFNYYRSIEEGGLGFDYRLTMAVPDKRIQVLKEVGAEDWDLKNIVHTLTSKRRGEASITYAESHDQALVGDKSLAFWLMDKDIATSTSWVSNEFGHPAELVISFRNNESYYYARRLWNLLIMYTCFSNFSSFLLLPRSVTTLNQADKVIVCECANLLFVFNFHPCSSYIDYRVAVEHAGKYPFTRDLQKTSTS
;
A
#
# COMPACT_ATOMS: atom_id res chain seq x y z
N MET A 1 11.11 42.02 -26.97
CA MET A 1 11.27 42.15 -25.49
C MET A 1 12.72 41.86 -25.14
N LYS A 2 13.40 42.75 -24.40
CA LYS A 2 14.81 42.55 -24.01
C LYS A 2 14.88 41.44 -22.96
N LEU A 3 15.90 40.56 -23.07
CA LEU A 3 16.13 39.40 -22.20
C LEU A 3 15.99 39.71 -20.68
N GLY A 4 16.38 40.92 -20.26
CA GLY A 4 16.25 41.40 -18.89
C GLY A 4 14.80 41.56 -18.38
N SER A 5 13.84 41.88 -19.24
CA SER A 5 12.43 41.98 -18.85
C SER A 5 11.81 40.62 -18.57
N ILE A 6 12.26 39.58 -19.26
CA ILE A 6 11.81 38.19 -19.06
C ILE A 6 12.39 37.64 -17.75
N MET A 7 13.68 37.87 -17.47
CA MET A 7 14.30 37.45 -16.21
C MET A 7 13.69 38.13 -14.98
N TYR A 8 13.32 39.42 -15.11
CA TYR A 8 12.64 40.15 -14.04
C TYR A 8 11.23 39.60 -13.75
N LEU A 9 10.46 39.29 -14.80
CA LEU A 9 9.17 38.61 -14.63
C LEU A 9 9.33 37.23 -13.97
N ILE A 10 10.28 36.42 -14.41
CA ILE A 10 10.54 35.08 -13.83
C ILE A 10 10.90 35.19 -12.35
N CYS A 11 11.75 36.17 -11.96
CA CYS A 11 12.07 36.40 -10.55
C CYS A 11 10.84 36.81 -9.73
N ILE A 12 10.00 37.72 -10.24
CA ILE A 12 8.77 38.12 -9.56
C ILE A 12 7.82 36.93 -9.40
N PHE A 13 7.59 36.16 -10.47
CA PHE A 13 6.75 34.97 -10.41
C PHE A 13 7.28 33.94 -9.43
N SER A 14 8.61 33.70 -9.41
CA SER A 14 9.24 32.79 -8.45
C SER A 14 9.10 33.26 -7.01
N VAL A 15 9.32 34.54 -6.73
CA VAL A 15 9.19 35.10 -5.37
C VAL A 15 7.74 35.10 -4.92
N CYS A 16 6.79 35.48 -5.77
CA CYS A 16 5.36 35.44 -5.47
C CYS A 16 4.88 33.99 -5.23
N PHE A 17 5.38 33.03 -6.01
CA PHE A 17 5.05 31.62 -5.84
C PHE A 17 5.62 31.06 -4.52
N CYS A 18 6.88 31.37 -4.20
CA CYS A 18 7.48 31.00 -2.91
C CYS A 18 6.75 31.65 -1.72
N LEU A 19 6.34 32.91 -1.85
CA LEU A 19 5.58 33.62 -0.81
C LEU A 19 4.17 33.02 -0.64
N ALA A 20 3.50 32.67 -1.74
CA ALA A 20 2.20 31.99 -1.69
C ALA A 20 2.29 30.62 -1.03
N LEU A 21 3.34 29.85 -1.33
CA LEU A 21 3.62 28.56 -0.66
C LEU A 21 3.91 28.76 0.83
N TYR A 22 4.72 29.76 1.18
CA TYR A 22 5.05 30.07 2.57
C TYR A 22 3.81 30.49 3.36
N LEU A 23 2.99 31.40 2.83
CA LEU A 23 1.74 31.83 3.47
C LEU A 23 0.74 30.68 3.60
N CYS A 24 0.69 29.78 2.60
CA CYS A 24 -0.13 28.58 2.68
C CYS A 24 0.34 27.64 3.80
N CYS A 25 1.66 27.44 3.94
CA CYS A 25 2.25 26.69 5.04
C CYS A 25 1.94 27.31 6.40
N ASP A 26 2.18 28.60 6.57
CA ASP A 26 1.94 29.32 7.83
C ASP A 26 0.46 29.24 8.26
N PHE A 27 -0.47 29.41 7.31
CA PHE A 27 -1.90 29.24 7.58
C PHE A 27 -2.24 27.81 8.04
N ARG A 28 -1.66 26.79 7.41
CA ARG A 28 -1.87 25.38 7.78
C ARG A 28 -1.35 25.08 9.19
N CYS A 29 -0.14 25.54 9.51
CA CYS A 29 0.46 25.34 10.83
C CYS A 29 -0.36 26.00 11.95
N LYS A 30 -0.81 27.24 11.74
CA LYS A 30 -1.66 27.95 12.72
C LYS A 30 -2.98 27.21 12.96
N ARG A 31 -3.62 26.70 11.91
CA ARG A 31 -4.85 25.92 12.05
C ARG A 31 -4.61 24.62 12.80
N PHE A 32 -3.55 23.89 12.46
CA PHE A 32 -3.20 22.67 13.18
C PHE A 32 -3.04 22.94 14.67
N ALA A 33 -2.18 23.90 15.04
CA ALA A 33 -1.90 24.19 16.44
C ALA A 33 -3.17 24.55 17.22
N VAL A 34 -4.09 25.29 16.60
CA VAL A 34 -5.41 25.60 17.18
C VAL A 34 -6.25 24.33 17.37
N CYS A 35 -6.30 23.44 16.39
CA CYS A 35 -7.07 22.20 16.52
C CYS A 35 -6.45 21.20 17.52
N LEU A 36 -5.12 21.06 17.56
CA LEU A 36 -4.45 20.23 18.56
C LEU A 36 -4.74 20.76 19.97
N ALA A 37 -4.59 22.07 20.18
CA ALA A 37 -4.90 22.68 21.47
C ALA A 37 -6.37 22.47 21.86
N GLN A 38 -7.32 22.60 20.92
CA GLN A 38 -8.74 22.34 21.17
C GLN A 38 -9.02 20.86 21.48
N LEU A 39 -8.30 19.94 20.86
CA LEU A 39 -8.41 18.50 21.11
C LEU A 39 -7.85 18.15 22.49
N GLU A 40 -6.67 18.65 22.84
CA GLU A 40 -6.06 18.45 24.16
C GLU A 40 -6.90 19.10 25.27
N GLU A 41 -7.47 20.28 25.04
CA GLU A 41 -8.41 20.90 25.98
C GLU A 41 -9.67 20.05 26.18
N ALA A 42 -10.19 19.42 25.13
CA ALA A 42 -11.42 18.62 25.19
C ALA A 42 -11.22 17.20 25.72
N GLU A 43 -10.12 16.53 25.35
CA GLU A 43 -9.87 15.10 25.57
C GLU A 43 -8.68 14.83 26.51
N GLY A 44 -8.02 15.88 26.99
CA GLY A 44 -6.85 15.83 27.88
C GLY A 44 -5.53 15.80 27.11
N ILE A 45 -5.12 14.63 26.64
CA ILE A 45 -3.92 14.48 25.81
C ILE A 45 -4.29 13.81 24.49
N PHE A 46 -3.53 14.07 23.44
CA PHE A 46 -3.78 13.51 22.11
C PHE A 46 -3.92 11.98 22.11
N ASP A 47 -3.14 11.28 22.93
CA ASP A 47 -3.22 9.81 23.06
C ASP A 47 -4.58 9.33 23.58
N CYS A 48 -5.24 10.08 24.47
CA CYS A 48 -6.58 9.71 24.94
C CYS A 48 -7.60 9.71 23.78
N PHE A 49 -7.46 10.65 22.85
CA PHE A 49 -8.30 10.73 21.67
C PHE A 49 -8.07 9.53 20.72
N THR A 50 -6.80 9.16 20.50
CA THR A 50 -6.46 8.01 19.62
C THR A 50 -6.84 6.66 20.24
N LEU A 51 -6.99 6.59 21.56
CA LEU A 51 -7.46 5.41 22.30
C LEU A 51 -8.99 5.34 22.47
N SER A 52 -9.75 6.19 21.77
CA SER A 52 -11.21 6.26 21.86
C SER A 52 -11.91 4.90 21.59
N TYR A 53 -11.31 4.02 20.80
CA TYR A 53 -11.80 2.66 20.54
C TYR A 53 -11.97 1.81 21.82
N LEU A 54 -11.32 2.17 22.94
CA LEU A 54 -11.51 1.52 24.25
C LEU A 54 -12.85 1.90 24.91
N SER A 55 -13.51 2.94 24.42
CA SER A 55 -14.73 3.51 25.01
C SER A 55 -15.93 3.56 24.07
N PHE A 56 -15.69 3.59 22.75
CA PHE A 56 -16.72 3.49 21.71
C PHE A 56 -17.05 2.02 21.40
N ALA A 57 -18.17 1.83 20.70
CA ALA A 57 -18.78 0.52 20.42
C ALA A 57 -19.15 -0.25 21.69
N ILE A 58 -19.21 -1.59 21.61
CA ILE A 58 -19.61 -2.48 22.70
C ILE A 58 -18.38 -2.87 23.53
N GLN A 59 -18.41 -2.57 24.81
CA GLN A 59 -17.36 -2.92 25.77
C GLN A 59 -17.93 -3.76 26.92
N ARG A 60 -17.28 -4.89 27.23
CA ARG A 60 -17.60 -5.70 28.40
C ARG A 60 -16.79 -5.21 29.61
N ARG A 61 -17.47 -4.91 30.70
CA ARG A 61 -16.89 -4.50 31.97
C ARG A 61 -16.47 -5.70 32.82
N SER A 62 -15.66 -5.42 33.84
CA SER A 62 -15.23 -6.41 34.85
C SER A 62 -16.38 -7.02 35.64
N ASP A 63 -17.50 -6.30 35.78
CA ASP A 63 -18.75 -6.75 36.40
C ASP A 63 -19.64 -7.58 35.45
N ASN A 64 -19.13 -7.93 34.26
CA ASN A 64 -19.82 -8.54 33.13
C ASN A 64 -20.85 -7.67 32.41
N GLY A 65 -21.11 -6.45 32.88
CA GLY A 65 -21.97 -5.47 32.22
C GLY A 65 -21.47 -5.09 30.84
N LEU A 66 -22.41 -4.71 29.95
CA LEU A 66 -22.08 -4.14 28.65
C LEU A 66 -22.28 -2.62 28.67
N VAL A 67 -21.32 -1.89 28.12
CA VAL A 67 -21.46 -0.47 27.79
C VAL A 67 -21.41 -0.34 26.29
N LEU A 68 -22.40 0.33 25.70
CA LEU A 68 -22.39 0.75 24.30
C LEU A 68 -22.23 2.27 24.24
N ARG A 69 -21.36 2.73 23.33
CA ARG A 69 -21.28 4.15 22.96
C ARG A 69 -21.15 4.27 21.45
N GLU A 70 -22.06 5.02 20.85
CA GLU A 70 -22.07 5.31 19.42
C GLU A 70 -22.21 6.81 19.16
N TRP A 71 -21.68 7.27 18.03
CA TRP A 71 -21.86 8.65 17.57
C TRP A 71 -22.82 8.68 16.38
N ALA A 72 -24.07 9.06 16.65
CA ALA A 72 -25.14 9.13 15.66
C ALA A 72 -26.00 10.39 15.90
N PRO A 73 -25.47 11.59 15.61
CA PRO A 73 -26.10 12.86 15.97
C PRO A 73 -27.43 13.12 15.23
N GLY A 74 -27.59 12.57 14.03
CA GLY A 74 -28.83 12.66 13.24
C GLY A 74 -29.91 11.65 13.65
N ALA A 75 -29.61 10.69 14.53
CA ALA A 75 -30.56 9.66 14.93
C ALA A 75 -31.56 10.19 15.98
N GLU A 76 -32.86 9.94 15.75
CA GLU A 76 -33.91 10.22 16.73
C GLU A 76 -33.80 9.30 17.95
N ALA A 77 -33.45 8.03 17.72
CA ALA A 77 -33.21 7.03 18.74
C ALA A 77 -32.25 5.96 18.23
N VAL A 78 -31.40 5.43 19.12
CA VAL A 78 -30.49 4.32 18.82
C VAL A 78 -30.96 3.08 19.58
N PHE A 79 -30.89 1.92 18.94
CA PHE A 79 -31.24 0.65 19.58
C PHE A 79 -30.15 -0.39 19.38
N LEU A 80 -29.97 -1.27 20.37
CA LEU A 80 -29.12 -2.45 20.25
C LEU A 80 -29.98 -3.71 20.13
N THR A 81 -29.63 -4.57 19.17
CA THR A 81 -30.28 -5.86 18.89
C THR A 81 -29.25 -6.90 18.46
N GLY A 82 -29.62 -8.18 18.47
CA GLY A 82 -28.79 -9.32 18.06
C GLY A 82 -29.25 -10.60 18.73
N ASP A 83 -28.60 -11.73 18.43
CA ASP A 83 -29.01 -13.06 18.91
C ASP A 83 -29.15 -13.18 20.44
N PHE A 84 -28.46 -12.32 21.18
CA PHE A 84 -28.55 -12.25 22.65
C PHE A 84 -29.87 -11.67 23.16
N SER A 85 -30.74 -11.14 22.29
CA SER A 85 -32.01 -10.52 22.67
C SER A 85 -33.11 -10.72 21.64
N LYS A 86 -34.35 -10.94 22.13
CA LYS A 86 -35.56 -10.91 21.29
C LYS A 86 -36.17 -9.50 21.16
N TYR A 87 -35.59 -8.49 21.82
CA TYR A 87 -36.13 -7.13 21.93
C TYR A 87 -35.08 -6.06 21.57
N LEU A 88 -35.55 -4.96 20.99
CA LEU A 88 -34.78 -3.73 20.75
C LEU A 88 -34.62 -2.95 22.07
N PHE A 89 -33.39 -2.61 22.44
CA PHE A 89 -33.13 -1.80 23.64
C PHE A 89 -32.84 -0.35 23.28
N TRP A 90 -33.61 0.60 23.83
CA TRP A 90 -33.39 2.03 23.60
C TRP A 90 -32.12 2.53 24.27
N ILE A 91 -31.31 3.25 23.49
CA ILE A 91 -30.03 3.85 23.87
C ILE A 91 -30.14 5.33 23.48
N SER A 92 -30.10 6.20 24.48
CA SER A 92 -30.34 7.63 24.26
C SER A 92 -29.23 8.26 23.40
N PRO A 93 -29.58 9.08 22.39
CA PRO A 93 -28.65 9.57 21.37
C PRO A 93 -27.60 10.60 21.85
N TRP A 94 -27.70 11.08 23.10
CA TRP A 94 -26.75 12.03 23.70
C TRP A 94 -26.34 11.66 25.13
N ALA A 95 -26.54 10.41 25.54
CA ALA A 95 -26.26 10.04 26.92
C ALA A 95 -24.75 10.05 27.22
N LYS A 96 -24.32 11.11 27.92
CA LYS A 96 -23.35 10.94 29.01
C LYS A 96 -23.96 9.92 29.97
N TYR A 97 -23.60 8.65 29.75
CA TYR A 97 -23.91 7.46 30.55
C TYR A 97 -25.37 6.98 30.56
N PRO A 98 -25.62 5.82 29.92
CA PRO A 98 -26.53 4.82 30.43
C PRO A 98 -25.70 3.63 30.96
N GLN A 99 -25.50 3.55 32.27
CA GLN A 99 -24.99 2.32 32.89
C GLN A 99 -26.17 1.37 33.13
N LYS A 100 -26.28 0.31 32.34
CA LYS A 100 -27.10 -0.86 32.71
C LYS A 100 -26.22 -2.10 32.78
N HIS A 101 -26.24 -2.75 33.92
CA HIS A 101 -25.56 -4.02 34.17
C HIS A 101 -26.33 -5.13 33.45
N TRP A 102 -25.64 -5.88 32.60
CA TRP A 102 -26.13 -7.11 31.99
C TRP A 102 -25.15 -8.21 32.33
N ILE A 103 -25.58 -9.31 32.92
CA ILE A 103 -24.73 -10.47 33.11
C ILE A 103 -24.95 -11.36 31.89
N LEU A 104 -24.07 -11.26 30.89
CA LEU A 104 -23.99 -12.25 29.82
C LEU A 104 -23.19 -13.46 30.31
N SER A 105 -23.71 -14.66 30.06
CA SER A 105 -22.97 -15.90 30.26
C SER A 105 -21.62 -15.79 29.54
N PRO A 106 -20.50 -16.23 30.16
CA PRO A 106 -19.19 -16.09 29.57
C PRO A 106 -19.17 -16.78 28.20
N MET A 107 -18.79 -16.04 27.14
CA MET A 107 -18.28 -16.67 25.94
C MET A 107 -17.04 -17.48 26.33
N THR A 108 -17.23 -18.77 26.54
CA THR A 108 -16.14 -19.72 26.76
C THR A 108 -15.39 -19.89 25.46
N GLY A 109 -14.12 -19.44 25.40
CA GLY A 109 -13.26 -19.73 24.25
C GLY A 109 -12.03 -18.84 24.05
N LEU A 110 -11.98 -17.65 24.64
CA LEU A 110 -10.85 -16.73 24.42
C LEU A 110 -9.81 -16.87 25.53
N THR A 111 -9.03 -17.96 25.47
CA THR A 111 -7.73 -17.96 26.12
C THR A 111 -6.79 -17.17 25.22
N GLY A 112 -6.50 -15.92 25.61
CA GLY A 112 -5.54 -15.08 24.90
C GLY A 112 -4.16 -15.71 24.99
N ASN A 113 -3.64 -16.20 23.86
CA ASN A 113 -2.23 -16.52 23.76
C ASN A 113 -1.45 -15.22 24.02
N ILE A 114 -0.48 -15.28 24.93
CA ILE A 114 0.43 -14.17 25.22
C ILE A 114 1.23 -13.91 23.94
N LEU A 115 0.97 -12.79 23.27
CA LEU A 115 1.73 -12.36 22.10
C LEU A 115 3.15 -12.00 22.51
N ASN A 116 4.11 -12.28 21.64
CA ASN A 116 5.50 -11.94 21.87
C ASN A 116 5.72 -10.52 21.32
N ASP A 117 5.62 -9.50 22.18
CA ASP A 117 5.56 -8.07 21.79
C ASP A 117 6.91 -7.47 21.30
N THR A 118 7.81 -8.31 20.79
CA THR A 118 9.10 -7.85 20.26
C THR A 118 8.98 -7.51 18.78
N ARG A 119 8.84 -6.21 18.49
CA ARG A 119 8.91 -5.71 17.11
C ARG A 119 10.33 -5.82 16.57
N PRO A 120 10.52 -6.18 15.29
CA PRO A 120 11.84 -6.13 14.66
C PRO A 120 12.35 -4.68 14.60
N PRO A 121 13.68 -4.46 14.66
CA PRO A 121 14.25 -3.13 14.57
C PRO A 121 13.96 -2.49 13.21
N ARG A 122 13.80 -1.16 13.18
CA ARG A 122 13.60 -0.41 11.93
C ARG A 122 14.80 -0.68 10.99
N PRO A 123 14.59 -1.25 9.80
CA PRO A 123 15.67 -1.52 8.86
C PRO A 123 16.19 -0.22 8.23
N SER A 124 17.45 -0.25 7.78
CA SER A 124 18.05 0.87 7.05
C SER A 124 17.40 1.13 5.68
N SER A 125 16.83 0.09 5.06
CA SER A 125 16.04 0.17 3.83
C SER A 125 14.86 -0.79 3.86
N LEU A 126 13.71 -0.35 3.37
CA LEU A 126 12.51 -1.16 3.23
C LEU A 126 12.55 -1.95 1.92
N ARG A 127 12.31 -3.26 2.01
CA ARG A 127 12.09 -4.15 0.88
C ARG A 127 10.77 -4.88 1.15
N ILE A 128 9.72 -4.36 0.52
CA ILE A 128 8.33 -4.62 0.88
C ILE A 128 7.76 -5.67 -0.08
N TYR A 129 7.18 -6.73 0.49
CA TYR A 129 6.37 -7.69 -0.22
C TYR A 129 4.89 -7.28 -0.09
N GLU A 130 4.31 -6.77 -1.17
CA GLU A 130 2.89 -6.41 -1.23
C GLU A 130 2.04 -7.69 -1.33
N ALA A 131 1.07 -7.88 -0.44
CA ALA A 131 0.32 -9.11 -0.37
C ALA A 131 -1.17 -8.91 -0.04
N HIS A 132 -2.00 -9.68 -0.75
CA HIS A 132 -3.41 -9.85 -0.43
C HIS A 132 -3.65 -11.28 0.09
N VAL A 133 -4.05 -11.39 1.37
CA VAL A 133 -4.17 -12.70 2.06
C VAL A 133 -5.10 -13.64 1.33
N GLY A 134 -6.31 -13.20 0.95
CA GLY A 134 -7.31 -14.12 0.45
C GLY A 134 -7.01 -14.72 -0.94
N ILE A 135 -6.05 -14.21 -1.71
CA ILE A 135 -5.64 -14.79 -3.00
C ILE A 135 -4.29 -15.52 -2.91
N SER A 136 -3.71 -15.62 -1.72
CA SER A 136 -2.35 -16.13 -1.54
C SER A 136 -2.24 -17.66 -1.60
N SER A 137 -3.32 -18.37 -1.91
CA SER A 137 -3.36 -19.84 -2.02
C SER A 137 -3.43 -20.26 -3.49
N PRO A 138 -2.95 -21.46 -3.87
CA PRO A 138 -3.17 -22.02 -5.21
C PRO A 138 -4.59 -22.55 -5.40
N GLU A 139 -5.39 -22.63 -4.34
CA GLU A 139 -6.76 -23.09 -4.37
C GLU A 139 -7.71 -22.01 -4.90
N GLU A 140 -8.78 -22.40 -5.60
CA GLU A 140 -9.82 -21.52 -6.14
C GLU A 140 -10.81 -21.10 -5.02
N LYS A 141 -10.29 -20.51 -3.95
CA LYS A 141 -11.07 -20.05 -2.79
C LYS A 141 -10.35 -18.92 -2.07
N ILE A 142 -11.08 -18.21 -1.22
CA ILE A 142 -10.50 -17.22 -0.32
C ILE A 142 -9.60 -17.91 0.71
N ALA A 143 -8.31 -17.61 0.66
CA ALA A 143 -7.30 -18.08 1.60
C ALA A 143 -7.43 -17.41 2.97
N SER A 144 -6.90 -18.07 4.01
CA SER A 144 -6.99 -17.59 5.39
C SER A 144 -5.66 -17.04 5.90
N TYR A 145 -5.71 -16.20 6.95
CA TYR A 145 -4.52 -15.76 7.68
C TYR A 145 -3.65 -16.93 8.16
N LYS A 146 -4.24 -18.08 8.52
CA LYS A 146 -3.49 -19.30 8.89
C LYS A 146 -2.66 -19.84 7.73
N ASN A 147 -3.27 -19.91 6.54
CA ASN A 147 -2.60 -20.37 5.34
C ASN A 147 -1.48 -19.41 4.95
N PHE A 148 -1.72 -18.10 5.01
CA PHE A 148 -0.67 -17.08 4.78
C PHE A 148 0.51 -17.24 5.76
N THR A 149 0.20 -17.38 7.05
CA THR A 149 1.22 -17.55 8.10
C THR A 149 2.07 -18.80 7.89
N ARG A 150 1.42 -19.93 7.58
CA ARG A 150 2.09 -21.23 7.43
C ARG A 150 2.87 -21.35 6.13
N ASP A 151 2.29 -20.88 5.03
CA ASP A 151 2.76 -21.25 3.69
C ASP A 151 3.38 -20.09 2.91
N VAL A 152 3.08 -18.82 3.27
CA VAL A 152 3.52 -17.63 2.51
C VAL A 152 4.63 -16.89 3.25
N LEU A 153 4.51 -16.66 4.57
CA LEU A 153 5.57 -15.99 5.35
C LEU A 153 6.94 -16.68 5.24
N PRO A 154 7.06 -18.02 5.35
CA PRO A 154 8.34 -18.68 5.13
C PRO A 154 8.90 -18.44 3.74
N ARG A 155 8.05 -18.42 2.71
CA ARG A 155 8.49 -18.12 1.33
C ARG A 155 9.05 -16.70 1.24
N ILE A 156 8.34 -15.71 1.78
CA ILE A 156 8.79 -14.31 1.79
C ILE A 156 10.16 -14.20 2.48
N LYS A 157 10.36 -14.93 3.58
CA LYS A 157 11.65 -15.01 4.29
C LYS A 157 12.74 -15.68 3.44
N ASP A 158 12.42 -16.82 2.82
CA ASP A 158 13.35 -17.64 2.03
C ASP A 158 13.80 -16.94 0.73
N LEU A 159 12.99 -16.01 0.20
CA LEU A 159 13.42 -15.11 -0.87
C LEU A 159 14.64 -14.28 -0.45
N GLY A 160 14.86 -14.06 0.85
CA GLY A 160 16.04 -13.38 1.41
C GLY A 160 16.11 -11.86 1.13
N GLU A 161 15.31 -11.37 0.18
CA GLU A 161 15.31 -9.98 -0.26
C GLU A 161 14.27 -9.13 0.46
N TYR A 162 13.25 -9.70 1.10
CA TYR A 162 12.19 -8.92 1.76
C TYR A 162 12.38 -8.83 3.28
N ASN A 163 12.10 -7.65 3.84
CA ASN A 163 12.13 -7.41 5.29
C ASN A 163 10.84 -6.78 5.83
N CYS A 164 9.84 -6.61 4.96
CA CYS A 164 8.57 -6.02 5.29
C CYS A 164 7.46 -6.64 4.43
N VAL A 165 6.27 -6.82 4.97
CA VAL A 165 5.06 -7.21 4.25
C VAL A 165 4.03 -6.10 4.37
N GLN A 166 3.34 -5.79 3.27
CA GLN A 166 2.24 -4.83 3.24
C GLN A 166 0.92 -5.60 3.05
N LEU A 167 -0.01 -5.43 3.98
CA LEU A 167 -1.31 -6.12 4.02
C LEU A 167 -2.48 -5.14 3.87
N ILE A 168 -3.65 -5.63 3.46
CA ILE A 168 -4.82 -4.80 3.12
C ILE A 168 -5.92 -4.88 4.21
N MET A 169 -6.69 -3.80 4.39
CA MET A 169 -7.84 -3.71 5.30
C MET A 169 -9.05 -4.56 4.86
N GLU A 170 -9.92 -4.87 5.83
CA GLU A 170 -11.17 -5.61 5.61
C GLU A 170 -12.16 -4.86 4.71
N HIS A 171 -12.88 -5.60 3.86
CA HIS A 171 -13.79 -5.03 2.88
C HIS A 171 -14.83 -6.06 2.44
N ALA A 172 -16.09 -5.65 2.30
CA ALA A 172 -17.17 -6.56 1.91
C ALA A 172 -17.09 -6.96 0.43
N TYR A 173 -16.76 -6.01 -0.45
CA TYR A 173 -16.67 -6.27 -1.89
C TYR A 173 -15.28 -6.76 -2.26
N TYR A 174 -15.06 -8.07 -2.26
CA TYR A 174 -13.74 -8.69 -2.46
C TYR A 174 -13.03 -8.28 -3.75
N ALA A 175 -13.78 -7.98 -4.82
CA ALA A 175 -13.21 -7.48 -6.09
C ALA A 175 -12.78 -6.01 -6.05
N SER A 176 -13.02 -5.30 -4.95
CA SER A 176 -12.42 -3.97 -4.72
C SER A 176 -10.95 -4.03 -4.37
N PHE A 177 -10.40 -5.23 -4.12
CA PHE A 177 -9.02 -5.41 -3.67
C PHE A 177 -8.70 -4.62 -2.39
N GLY A 178 -9.71 -4.43 -1.53
CA GLY A 178 -9.64 -3.68 -0.29
C GLY A 178 -9.81 -2.18 -0.35
N TYR A 179 -10.06 -1.62 -1.53
CA TYR A 179 -10.28 -0.18 -1.64
C TYR A 179 -11.71 0.25 -1.26
N GLN A 180 -12.70 -0.64 -1.27
CA GLN A 180 -14.06 -0.32 -0.80
C GLN A 180 -14.25 -0.79 0.64
N VAL A 181 -13.56 -0.12 1.57
CA VAL A 181 -13.63 -0.43 3.01
C VAL A 181 -15.04 -0.14 3.55
N THR A 182 -15.59 -1.11 4.27
CA THR A 182 -16.87 -1.01 4.95
C THR A 182 -16.70 -0.85 6.46
N ASN A 183 -15.85 -1.67 7.07
CA ASN A 183 -15.63 -1.74 8.52
C ASN A 183 -14.17 -1.46 8.88
N PHE A 184 -13.87 -0.23 9.33
CA PHE A 184 -12.51 0.28 9.49
C PHE A 184 -11.72 -0.32 10.66
N PHE A 185 -12.40 -0.88 11.65
CA PHE A 185 -11.79 -1.53 12.82
C PHE A 185 -11.91 -3.06 12.79
N ALA A 186 -12.55 -3.62 11.76
CA ALA A 186 -12.78 -5.05 11.66
C ALA A 186 -11.61 -5.76 10.98
N ALA A 187 -11.31 -6.96 11.46
CA ALA A 187 -10.56 -7.96 10.73
C ALA A 187 -11.37 -9.26 10.74
N SER A 188 -11.57 -9.89 9.58
CA SER A 188 -12.43 -11.09 9.41
C SER A 188 -12.15 -12.21 10.43
N SER A 189 -10.93 -12.27 10.97
CA SER A 189 -10.57 -13.16 12.07
C SER A 189 -9.42 -12.60 12.93
N TYR A 190 -9.74 -11.73 13.89
CA TYR A 190 -8.77 -11.00 14.70
C TYR A 190 -7.71 -11.89 15.40
N ILE A 191 -8.05 -13.09 15.86
CA ILE A 191 -7.08 -13.99 16.51
C ILE A 191 -5.96 -14.39 15.53
N TYR A 192 -6.32 -14.64 14.27
CA TYR A 192 -5.36 -15.14 13.28
C TYR A 192 -4.51 -14.03 12.66
N ILE A 193 -4.98 -12.79 12.61
CA ILE A 193 -4.13 -11.66 12.19
C ILE A 193 -3.06 -11.36 13.26
N TYR A 194 -3.39 -11.45 14.55
CA TYR A 194 -2.39 -11.32 15.61
C TYR A 194 -1.29 -12.39 15.48
N HIS A 195 -1.69 -13.65 15.26
CA HIS A 195 -0.73 -14.73 15.08
C HIS A 195 0.13 -14.56 13.82
N LEU A 196 -0.43 -14.04 12.73
CA LEU A 196 0.32 -13.72 11.52
C LEU A 196 1.40 -12.66 11.79
N VAL A 197 1.01 -11.55 12.43
CA VAL A 197 1.92 -10.44 12.76
C VAL A 197 3.02 -10.90 13.71
N ASP A 198 2.67 -11.65 14.76
CA ASP A 198 3.63 -12.22 15.72
C ASP A 198 4.64 -13.16 15.04
N THR A 199 4.15 -14.03 14.16
CA THR A 199 5.01 -14.95 13.39
C THR A 199 5.94 -14.17 12.45
N ALA A 200 5.43 -13.15 11.76
CA ALA A 200 6.25 -12.30 10.90
C ALA A 200 7.35 -11.58 11.70
N HIS A 201 7.00 -11.01 12.85
CA HIS A 201 7.98 -10.38 13.75
C HIS A 201 9.04 -11.37 14.26
N SER A 202 8.66 -12.60 14.62
CA SER A 202 9.64 -13.65 15.01
C SER A 202 10.61 -14.02 13.88
N MET A 203 10.23 -13.76 12.62
CA MET A 203 11.06 -13.95 11.44
C MET A 203 11.91 -12.72 11.09
N GLY A 204 11.80 -11.62 11.86
CA GLY A 204 12.47 -10.36 11.58
C GLY A 204 11.80 -9.52 10.49
N ILE A 205 10.54 -9.83 10.15
CA ILE A 205 9.79 -9.19 9.07
C ILE A 205 8.81 -8.19 9.67
N MET A 206 8.89 -6.92 9.26
CA MET A 206 7.89 -5.92 9.63
C MET A 206 6.57 -6.13 8.88
N VAL A 207 5.46 -5.69 9.48
CA VAL A 207 4.14 -5.70 8.82
C VAL A 207 3.59 -4.29 8.77
N LEU A 208 3.23 -3.83 7.57
CA LEU A 208 2.51 -2.60 7.30
C LEU A 208 1.07 -2.94 6.90
N LEU A 209 0.15 -2.03 7.21
CA LEU A 209 -1.25 -2.12 6.84
C LEU A 209 -1.60 -0.98 5.89
N ASP A 210 -2.33 -1.29 4.82
CA ASP A 210 -2.87 -0.32 3.88
C ASP A 210 -4.08 0.36 4.49
N VAL A 211 -3.85 1.58 4.97
CA VAL A 211 -4.88 2.42 5.58
C VAL A 211 -5.65 3.16 4.48
N VAL A 212 -6.84 2.67 4.14
CA VAL A 212 -7.72 3.30 3.14
C VAL A 212 -8.60 4.34 3.82
N HIS A 213 -8.03 5.50 4.16
CA HIS A 213 -8.76 6.65 4.72
C HIS A 213 -9.07 7.74 3.67
N SER A 214 -8.83 7.49 2.38
CA SER A 214 -9.18 8.47 1.34
C SER A 214 -10.69 8.56 1.07
N HIS A 215 -11.40 7.45 1.27
CA HIS A 215 -12.84 7.31 1.04
C HIS A 215 -13.38 6.11 1.83
N ALA A 216 -14.70 5.91 1.81
CA ALA A 216 -15.37 4.72 2.31
C ALA A 216 -16.36 4.16 1.27
N SER A 217 -16.70 2.88 1.39
CA SER A 217 -17.76 2.26 0.58
C SER A 217 -19.07 3.05 0.68
N SER A 218 -19.84 3.06 -0.42
CA SER A 218 -21.18 3.63 -0.46
C SER A 218 -22.27 2.69 0.09
N ASN A 219 -21.90 1.52 0.59
CA ASN A 219 -22.84 0.60 1.23
C ASN A 219 -23.42 1.17 2.54
N THR A 220 -24.74 1.04 2.69
CA THR A 220 -25.48 1.47 3.88
C THR A 220 -25.74 0.34 4.89
N GLU A 221 -25.93 -0.88 4.41
CA GLU A 221 -26.32 -2.02 5.28
C GLU A 221 -25.14 -2.58 6.09
N ASP A 222 -23.95 -2.62 5.50
CA ASP A 222 -22.75 -3.24 6.08
C ASP A 222 -21.56 -2.28 6.17
N GLY A 223 -21.78 -0.97 5.94
CA GLY A 223 -20.76 0.07 5.90
C GLY A 223 -21.18 1.36 6.61
N LEU A 224 -20.30 2.37 6.56
CA LEU A 224 -20.51 3.65 7.27
C LEU A 224 -21.49 4.61 6.59
N ASN A 225 -21.97 4.31 5.39
CA ASN A 225 -22.83 5.22 4.64
C ASN A 225 -24.21 5.35 5.31
N TYR A 226 -24.73 6.58 5.43
CA TYR A 226 -26.01 6.85 6.10
C TYR A 226 -26.14 6.27 7.52
N PHE A 227 -25.03 6.20 8.26
CA PHE A 227 -24.97 5.57 9.59
C PHE A 227 -26.03 6.06 10.60
N ASP A 228 -26.33 7.37 10.60
CA ASP A 228 -27.36 7.97 11.45
C ASP A 228 -28.62 8.39 10.68
N GLY A 229 -28.80 7.86 9.46
CA GLY A 229 -29.87 8.24 8.53
C GLY A 229 -29.59 9.50 7.71
N THR A 230 -28.44 10.17 7.90
CA THR A 230 -28.07 11.37 7.13
C THR A 230 -26.91 11.11 6.16
N ASP A 231 -26.80 11.95 5.13
CA ASP A 231 -25.69 11.88 4.20
C ASP A 231 -24.39 12.52 4.75
N SER A 232 -24.41 13.11 5.94
CA SER A 232 -23.35 14.03 6.40
C SER A 232 -22.79 13.73 7.80
N CYS A 233 -23.09 12.56 8.36
CA CYS A 233 -22.52 12.07 9.62
C CYS A 233 -20.98 12.01 9.55
N PHE A 234 -20.41 10.97 8.94
CA PHE A 234 -18.96 10.84 8.75
C PHE A 234 -18.44 11.56 7.49
N PHE A 235 -19.35 11.96 6.60
CA PHE A 235 -19.03 12.42 5.24
C PHE A 235 -19.43 13.87 5.02
N HIS A 236 -18.93 14.48 3.96
CA HIS A 236 -19.51 15.73 3.49
C HIS A 236 -20.93 15.49 2.96
N GLY A 237 -21.83 16.46 3.13
CA GLY A 237 -23.16 16.43 2.50
C GLY A 237 -23.11 16.79 1.01
N GLY A 238 -24.12 16.31 0.26
CA GLY A 238 -24.30 16.62 -1.16
C GLY A 238 -23.17 16.12 -2.07
N SER A 239 -22.92 16.82 -3.18
CA SER A 239 -21.95 16.39 -4.20
C SER A 239 -20.51 16.31 -3.69
N ARG A 240 -20.14 17.14 -2.70
CA ARG A 240 -18.81 17.13 -2.08
C ARG A 240 -18.51 15.83 -1.32
N GLY A 241 -19.55 15.13 -0.85
CA GLY A 241 -19.44 13.86 -0.15
C GLY A 241 -19.30 12.63 -1.02
N ASN A 242 -19.23 12.78 -2.34
CA ASN A 242 -19.29 11.69 -3.30
C ASN A 242 -18.11 11.73 -4.26
N HIS A 243 -17.44 10.59 -4.43
CA HIS A 243 -16.39 10.42 -5.43
C HIS A 243 -16.94 9.71 -6.66
N SER A 244 -17.27 10.46 -7.71
CA SER A 244 -17.99 9.95 -8.88
C SER A 244 -17.28 8.83 -9.62
N LEU A 245 -15.94 8.89 -9.73
CA LEU A 245 -15.16 7.85 -10.43
C LEU A 245 -15.10 6.53 -9.66
N TRP A 246 -15.14 6.59 -8.33
CA TRP A 246 -14.99 5.39 -7.48
C TRP A 246 -16.32 4.88 -6.94
N GLY A 247 -17.40 5.66 -7.07
CA GLY A 247 -18.70 5.31 -6.50
C GLY A 247 -18.71 5.28 -4.97
N SER A 248 -17.89 6.11 -4.33
CA SER A 248 -17.57 6.05 -2.89
C SER A 248 -17.92 7.33 -2.14
N ARG A 249 -17.95 7.26 -0.80
CA ARG A 249 -18.20 8.42 0.09
C ARG A 249 -16.89 9.08 0.54
N LEU A 250 -16.88 10.41 0.66
CA LEU A 250 -15.72 11.21 1.07
C LEU A 250 -15.88 11.76 2.48
N PHE A 251 -14.94 11.40 3.36
CA PHE A 251 -14.93 11.82 4.75
C PHE A 251 -14.92 13.34 4.89
N ASN A 252 -15.62 13.83 5.92
CA ASN A 252 -15.55 15.22 6.31
C ASN A 252 -14.38 15.42 7.28
N TYR A 253 -13.17 15.53 6.74
CA TYR A 253 -11.97 15.88 7.52
C TYR A 253 -11.91 17.35 7.91
N TYR A 254 -13.03 18.09 7.95
CA TYR A 254 -13.04 19.46 8.48
C TYR A 254 -12.89 19.46 10.01
N ARG A 255 -11.72 19.04 10.47
CA ARG A 255 -10.98 19.44 11.68
C ARG A 255 -9.50 19.23 11.34
N SER A 256 -8.69 20.29 11.49
CA SER A 256 -7.42 20.44 10.76
C SER A 256 -6.28 19.60 11.28
N ILE A 257 -5.40 19.15 10.37
CA ILE A 257 -4.21 18.33 10.62
C ILE A 257 -2.96 18.93 9.91
N GLU A 258 -1.83 18.76 10.60
CA GLU A 258 -0.39 19.07 10.36
C GLU A 258 0.16 18.41 9.08
N GLU A 259 1.26 18.83 8.46
CA GLU A 259 2.37 19.75 8.74
C GLU A 259 2.48 20.71 7.53
N GLY A 260 3.57 21.47 7.41
CA GLY A 260 3.95 21.98 6.08
C GLY A 260 4.24 20.87 5.05
N GLY A 261 4.29 19.62 5.51
CA GLY A 261 4.17 18.33 4.80
C GLY A 261 3.01 17.50 5.37
N LEU A 262 2.93 16.18 5.19
CA LEU A 262 1.82 15.35 5.69
C LEU A 262 2.28 14.27 6.69
N GLY A 263 3.51 14.35 7.21
CA GLY A 263 4.07 13.38 8.15
C GLY A 263 4.44 12.00 7.58
N PHE A 264 4.32 11.77 6.26
CA PHE A 264 4.67 10.48 5.66
C PHE A 264 6.19 10.26 5.55
N ASP A 265 6.69 9.13 6.05
CA ASP A 265 8.10 8.72 5.93
C ASP A 265 8.55 8.49 4.47
N TYR A 266 7.66 7.92 3.65
CA TYR A 266 7.96 7.53 2.26
C TYR A 266 6.79 7.88 1.33
N ARG A 267 7.10 8.12 0.05
CA ARG A 267 6.11 8.19 -1.03
C ARG A 267 6.31 7.11 -2.10
N LEU A 268 5.23 6.63 -2.69
CA LEU A 268 5.26 5.73 -3.85
C LEU A 268 5.70 6.49 -5.12
N THR A 269 6.58 5.89 -5.91
CA THR A 269 7.03 6.44 -7.20
C THR A 269 6.18 5.90 -8.34
N MET A 270 4.90 6.30 -8.38
CA MET A 270 3.90 5.73 -9.29
C MET A 270 4.20 5.95 -10.80
N ALA A 271 5.01 6.96 -11.14
CA ALA A 271 5.36 7.25 -12.53
C ALA A 271 6.28 6.20 -13.19
N VAL A 272 6.99 5.38 -12.39
CA VAL A 272 7.95 4.39 -12.91
C VAL A 272 7.22 3.25 -13.66
N PRO A 273 6.21 2.58 -13.08
CA PRO A 273 5.41 1.59 -13.79
C PRO A 273 4.80 2.10 -15.10
N ASP A 274 4.15 3.28 -15.08
CA ASP A 274 3.53 3.88 -16.26
C ASP A 274 4.56 4.06 -17.40
N LYS A 275 5.75 4.55 -17.05
CA LYS A 275 6.82 4.76 -18.02
C LYS A 275 7.30 3.45 -18.64
N ARG A 276 7.35 2.36 -17.87
CA ARG A 276 7.74 1.04 -18.38
C ARG A 276 6.72 0.51 -19.38
N ILE A 277 5.43 0.61 -19.05
CA ILE A 277 4.35 0.20 -19.96
C ILE A 277 4.38 1.04 -21.23
N GLN A 278 4.53 2.36 -21.10
CA GLN A 278 4.66 3.25 -22.25
C GLN A 278 5.78 2.79 -23.20
N VAL A 279 6.97 2.54 -22.66
CA VAL A 279 8.15 2.14 -23.44
C VAL A 279 7.94 0.77 -24.10
N LEU A 280 7.34 -0.20 -23.41
CA LEU A 280 7.08 -1.53 -23.97
C LEU A 280 5.96 -1.57 -25.00
N LYS A 281 4.95 -0.71 -24.84
CA LYS A 281 3.75 -0.69 -25.69
C LYS A 281 3.96 0.12 -26.96
N GLU A 282 4.70 1.22 -26.88
CA GLU A 282 4.72 2.25 -27.92
C GLU A 282 6.02 2.28 -28.73
N VAL A 283 7.11 1.70 -28.22
CA VAL A 283 8.46 1.92 -28.77
C VAL A 283 9.27 0.62 -28.85
N GLY A 284 9.88 0.35 -30.02
CA GLY A 284 10.83 -0.75 -30.19
C GLY A 284 12.10 -0.57 -29.35
N ALA A 285 12.74 -1.66 -28.93
CA ALA A 285 13.93 -1.62 -28.04
C ALA A 285 15.06 -0.74 -28.58
N GLU A 286 15.23 -0.71 -29.89
CA GLU A 286 16.16 0.14 -30.65
C GLU A 286 15.90 1.64 -30.45
N ASP A 287 14.65 2.03 -30.23
CA ASP A 287 14.22 3.43 -30.16
C ASP A 287 14.04 3.91 -28.71
N TRP A 288 14.36 3.07 -27.72
CA TRP A 288 14.27 3.46 -26.31
C TRP A 288 15.14 4.69 -26.00
N ASP A 289 14.50 5.75 -25.50
CA ASP A 289 15.17 6.95 -24.96
C ASP A 289 15.62 6.68 -23.52
N LEU A 290 16.88 6.25 -23.37
CA LEU A 290 17.45 5.94 -22.06
C LEU A 290 17.54 7.17 -21.17
N LYS A 291 17.71 8.37 -21.76
CA LYS A 291 17.77 9.61 -20.97
C LYS A 291 16.44 9.91 -20.31
N ASN A 292 15.34 9.70 -21.03
CA ASN A 292 14.00 9.84 -20.48
C ASN A 292 13.69 8.79 -19.40
N ILE A 293 14.10 7.54 -19.63
CA ILE A 293 13.97 6.44 -18.64
C ILE A 293 14.74 6.79 -17.35
N VAL A 294 16.03 7.16 -17.47
CA VAL A 294 16.86 7.58 -16.34
C VAL A 294 16.26 8.79 -15.63
N HIS A 295 15.79 9.79 -16.38
CA HIS A 295 15.14 10.96 -15.78
C HIS A 295 13.92 10.55 -14.96
N THR A 296 13.08 9.64 -15.45
CA THR A 296 11.89 9.16 -14.72
C THR A 296 12.27 8.41 -13.44
N LEU A 297 13.33 7.60 -13.48
CA LEU A 297 13.80 6.82 -12.32
C LEU A 297 14.51 7.67 -11.26
N THR A 298 15.13 8.77 -11.67
CA THR A 298 15.97 9.62 -10.79
C THR A 298 15.32 10.95 -10.39
N SER A 299 14.24 11.38 -11.04
CA SER A 299 13.51 12.65 -10.77
C SER A 299 12.71 12.61 -9.46
N LYS A 300 13.43 12.47 -8.35
CA LYS A 300 12.91 12.43 -6.99
C LYS A 300 13.21 13.75 -6.30
N ARG A 301 12.28 14.22 -5.46
CA ARG A 301 12.49 15.42 -4.65
C ARG A 301 13.59 15.15 -3.62
N ARG A 302 14.56 16.05 -3.52
CA ARG A 302 15.65 15.94 -2.53
C ARG A 302 15.06 16.10 -1.13
N GLY A 303 15.41 15.20 -0.22
CA GLY A 303 14.92 15.19 1.16
C GLY A 303 13.67 14.32 1.39
N GLU A 304 12.97 13.89 0.33
CA GLU A 304 11.84 12.95 0.45
C GLU A 304 12.32 11.52 0.15
N ALA A 305 12.04 10.58 1.06
CA ALA A 305 12.28 9.17 0.78
C ALA A 305 11.17 8.60 -0.11
N SER A 306 11.51 7.66 -0.99
CA SER A 306 10.57 7.12 -1.97
C SER A 306 10.70 5.61 -2.07
N ILE A 307 9.58 4.90 -2.12
CA ILE A 307 9.50 3.50 -2.50
C ILE A 307 9.28 3.44 -4.02
N THR A 308 10.06 2.62 -4.71
CA THR A 308 9.98 2.45 -6.17
C THR A 308 9.75 0.97 -6.46
N TYR A 309 8.88 0.70 -7.43
CA TYR A 309 8.48 -0.63 -7.85
C TYR A 309 8.37 -0.66 -9.38
N ALA A 310 8.60 -1.83 -9.98
CA ALA A 310 8.62 -2.00 -11.44
C ALA A 310 7.20 -2.19 -12.02
N GLU A 311 6.32 -2.82 -11.25
CA GLU A 311 4.91 -3.06 -11.56
C GLU A 311 4.12 -3.13 -10.25
N SER A 312 2.83 -2.86 -10.29
CA SER A 312 1.90 -2.81 -9.15
C SER A 312 0.78 -3.82 -9.29
N HIS A 313 -0.01 -3.98 -8.23
CA HIS A 313 -1.24 -4.76 -8.28
C HIS A 313 -2.25 -4.22 -9.31
N ASP A 314 -2.30 -2.91 -9.58
CA ASP A 314 -3.19 -2.33 -10.60
C ASP A 314 -2.95 -2.94 -11.99
N GLN A 315 -1.68 -3.19 -12.33
CA GLN A 315 -1.28 -3.77 -13.61
C GLN A 315 -1.42 -5.29 -13.66
N ALA A 316 -1.66 -5.90 -12.49
CA ALA A 316 -2.03 -7.29 -12.40
C ALA A 316 -3.55 -7.49 -12.49
N LEU A 317 -4.38 -6.44 -12.40
CA LEU A 317 -5.83 -6.53 -12.51
C LEU A 317 -6.31 -6.58 -13.97
N VAL A 318 -7.58 -6.96 -14.15
CA VAL A 318 -8.24 -7.09 -15.46
C VAL A 318 -8.19 -5.79 -16.25
N GLY A 319 -7.72 -5.89 -17.50
CA GLY A 319 -7.63 -4.75 -18.43
C GLY A 319 -6.23 -4.17 -18.62
N ASP A 320 -5.23 -4.68 -17.89
CA ASP A 320 -3.82 -4.40 -18.14
C ASP A 320 -2.99 -5.71 -18.12
N LYS A 321 -1.73 -5.63 -18.55
CA LYS A 321 -0.82 -6.79 -18.67
C LYS A 321 0.34 -6.66 -17.69
N SER A 322 0.70 -7.76 -17.03
CA SER A 322 1.95 -7.83 -16.24
C SER A 322 3.18 -7.60 -17.12
N LEU A 323 4.30 -7.20 -16.51
CA LEU A 323 5.54 -6.97 -17.25
C LEU A 323 6.00 -8.23 -18.01
N ALA A 324 5.84 -9.41 -17.40
CA ALA A 324 6.14 -10.69 -18.03
C ALA A 324 5.28 -10.91 -19.28
N PHE A 325 3.99 -10.58 -19.21
CA PHE A 325 3.09 -10.73 -20.34
C PHE A 325 3.35 -9.71 -21.45
N TRP A 326 3.80 -8.49 -21.13
CA TRP A 326 4.30 -7.54 -22.13
C TRP A 326 5.55 -8.04 -22.86
N LEU A 327 6.44 -8.75 -22.17
CA LEU A 327 7.71 -9.22 -22.74
C LEU A 327 7.60 -10.53 -23.52
N MET A 328 6.71 -11.44 -23.10
CA MET A 328 6.65 -12.81 -23.62
C MET A 328 5.31 -13.16 -24.30
N ASP A 329 4.27 -12.33 -24.15
CA ASP A 329 2.92 -12.46 -24.74
C ASP A 329 2.43 -13.93 -24.81
N LYS A 330 2.15 -14.48 -25.99
CA LYS A 330 1.63 -15.84 -26.15
C LYS A 330 2.67 -16.96 -25.94
N ASP A 331 3.96 -16.66 -25.93
CA ASP A 331 5.02 -17.66 -25.74
C ASP A 331 5.13 -18.12 -24.28
N ILE A 332 4.52 -17.36 -23.36
CA ILE A 332 4.19 -17.80 -21.99
C ILE A 332 3.23 -19.01 -22.01
N ALA A 333 2.27 -19.06 -22.94
CA ALA A 333 1.21 -20.06 -22.93
C ALA A 333 1.65 -21.41 -23.51
N THR A 334 2.69 -21.42 -24.35
CA THR A 334 3.25 -22.64 -24.97
C THR A 334 4.29 -23.33 -24.06
N SER A 335 4.73 -22.67 -22.98
CA SER A 335 5.57 -23.23 -21.92
C SER A 335 4.83 -23.17 -20.57
N THR A 336 4.12 -24.24 -20.22
CA THR A 336 3.30 -24.39 -19.00
C THR A 336 3.95 -23.77 -17.74
N SER A 337 3.59 -22.54 -17.31
CA SER A 337 4.04 -22.03 -15.99
C SER A 337 3.41 -20.67 -15.60
N TRP A 338 2.99 -20.51 -14.32
CA TRP A 338 2.34 -19.29 -13.80
C TRP A 338 2.66 -19.07 -12.30
N VAL A 339 3.38 -18.01 -11.87
CA VAL A 339 3.60 -17.61 -10.45
C VAL A 339 3.90 -16.11 -10.33
N SER A 340 3.62 -15.46 -9.18
CA SER A 340 3.62 -14.02 -8.82
C SER A 340 4.60 -13.07 -9.54
N ASN A 341 4.36 -11.75 -9.51
CA ASN A 341 5.09 -10.74 -10.32
C ASN A 341 6.63 -10.82 -10.18
N GLU A 342 7.14 -11.11 -8.99
CA GLU A 342 8.57 -11.35 -8.74
C GLU A 342 9.16 -12.55 -9.51
N PHE A 343 8.31 -13.44 -9.99
CA PHE A 343 8.59 -14.60 -10.85
C PHE A 343 7.94 -14.50 -12.23
N GLY A 344 7.30 -13.38 -12.57
CA GLY A 344 6.64 -13.14 -13.85
C GLY A 344 5.26 -13.79 -14.00
N HIS A 345 4.28 -13.36 -13.19
CA HIS A 345 2.92 -13.91 -13.24
C HIS A 345 2.27 -13.66 -14.61
N PRO A 346 1.88 -14.72 -15.35
CA PRO A 346 1.45 -14.53 -16.72
C PRO A 346 -0.05 -14.22 -16.87
N ALA A 347 -0.85 -14.33 -15.81
CA ALA A 347 -2.31 -14.13 -15.86
C ALA A 347 -2.73 -12.85 -15.17
N GLU A 348 -3.73 -12.20 -15.76
CA GLU A 348 -4.54 -11.18 -15.11
C GLU A 348 -5.24 -11.79 -13.88
N LEU A 349 -5.20 -11.06 -12.77
CA LEU A 349 -5.96 -11.32 -11.57
C LEU A 349 -7.40 -10.86 -11.82
N VAL A 350 -8.29 -11.84 -12.05
CA VAL A 350 -9.74 -11.59 -12.18
C VAL A 350 -10.42 -11.98 -10.87
N ILE A 351 -11.11 -11.01 -10.28
CA ILE A 351 -12.12 -11.25 -9.25
C ILE A 351 -13.44 -10.72 -9.81
N SER A 352 -14.27 -11.59 -10.40
CA SER A 352 -15.52 -11.19 -11.04
C SER A 352 -16.73 -11.73 -10.28
N PHE A 353 -17.67 -10.84 -9.94
CA PHE A 353 -18.96 -11.15 -9.33
C PHE A 353 -20.16 -10.85 -10.24
N ARG A 354 -19.95 -10.62 -11.55
CA ARG A 354 -21.05 -10.46 -12.50
C ARG A 354 -21.12 -11.66 -13.44
N ASN A 355 -21.90 -12.67 -13.02
CA ASN A 355 -22.54 -13.73 -13.83
C ASN A 355 -21.91 -15.14 -13.90
N ASN A 356 -20.85 -15.46 -13.15
CA ASN A 356 -20.47 -16.84 -12.82
C ASN A 356 -19.32 -16.78 -11.79
N GLU A 357 -19.64 -16.81 -10.49
CA GLU A 357 -18.66 -16.69 -9.39
C GLU A 357 -17.49 -17.64 -9.61
N SER A 358 -16.33 -17.10 -10.00
CA SER A 358 -15.13 -17.88 -10.27
C SER A 358 -13.95 -17.29 -9.52
N TYR A 359 -13.38 -18.11 -8.65
CA TYR A 359 -12.11 -17.85 -7.99
C TYR A 359 -10.93 -18.42 -8.78
N TYR A 360 -11.16 -18.86 -10.02
CA TYR A 360 -10.13 -19.51 -10.85
C TYR A 360 -8.90 -18.62 -11.06
N TYR A 361 -9.08 -17.33 -11.24
CA TYR A 361 -7.97 -16.38 -11.36
C TYR A 361 -7.59 -15.71 -10.03
N ALA A 362 -8.42 -15.85 -8.98
CA ALA A 362 -8.23 -15.25 -7.67
C ALA A 362 -7.32 -16.10 -6.75
N ARG A 363 -6.15 -16.50 -7.25
CA ARG A 363 -5.24 -17.47 -6.60
C ARG A 363 -3.78 -17.26 -6.99
N ARG A 364 -2.85 -17.89 -6.25
CA ARG A 364 -1.40 -17.90 -6.53
C ARG A 364 -0.84 -19.32 -6.62
N LEU A 365 -0.27 -19.67 -7.77
CA LEU A 365 0.21 -21.01 -8.10
C LEU A 365 1.66 -21.27 -7.67
N TRP A 366 1.92 -21.53 -6.39
CA TRP A 366 3.29 -21.64 -5.86
C TRP A 366 4.15 -22.82 -6.35
N ASN A 367 3.53 -23.89 -6.88
CA ASN A 367 4.22 -25.14 -7.20
C ASN A 367 5.07 -25.06 -8.50
N LEU A 368 5.06 -23.93 -9.19
CA LEU A 368 5.69 -23.74 -10.50
C LEU A 368 6.98 -22.90 -10.43
N LEU A 369 7.56 -22.74 -9.22
CA LEU A 369 8.73 -21.92 -8.90
C LEU A 369 10.05 -22.36 -9.58
N ILE A 370 10.08 -23.52 -10.25
CA ILE A 370 11.31 -24.21 -10.65
C ILE A 370 11.99 -23.57 -11.88
N MET A 371 11.28 -22.79 -12.71
CA MET A 371 11.84 -22.16 -13.92
C MET A 371 12.17 -20.66 -13.81
N TYR A 372 11.70 -19.95 -12.78
CA TYR A 372 11.73 -18.47 -12.72
C TYR A 372 12.71 -17.87 -11.71
N THR A 373 13.63 -18.66 -11.14
CA THR A 373 14.75 -18.16 -10.34
C THR A 373 15.56 -17.09 -11.07
N CYS A 374 15.66 -17.15 -12.41
CA CYS A 374 16.27 -16.12 -13.26
C CYS A 374 15.51 -14.78 -13.26
N PHE A 375 14.19 -14.78 -13.08
CA PHE A 375 13.36 -13.56 -13.10
C PHE A 375 13.36 -12.83 -11.75
N SER A 376 13.46 -13.56 -10.63
CA SER A 376 13.63 -12.93 -9.30
C SER A 376 14.93 -12.10 -9.23
N ASN A 377 15.99 -12.55 -9.92
CA ASN A 377 17.23 -11.79 -10.08
C ASN A 377 17.05 -10.52 -10.94
N PHE A 378 16.00 -10.45 -11.75
CA PHE A 378 15.70 -9.34 -12.68
C PHE A 378 14.79 -8.26 -12.05
N SER A 379 13.93 -8.60 -11.08
CA SER A 379 13.06 -7.61 -10.43
C SER A 379 13.86 -6.63 -9.55
N SER A 380 14.88 -7.13 -8.84
CA SER A 380 15.84 -6.35 -8.04
C SER A 380 16.82 -5.52 -8.87
N PHE A 381 16.91 -5.79 -10.18
CA PHE A 381 17.87 -5.19 -11.12
C PHE A 381 17.39 -3.85 -11.72
N LEU A 382 16.09 -3.53 -11.66
CA LEU A 382 15.50 -2.38 -12.35
C LEU A 382 15.27 -1.14 -11.48
N LEU A 383 15.72 -1.18 -10.23
CA LEU A 383 15.88 0.00 -9.40
C LEU A 383 17.19 0.69 -9.79
N LEU A 384 17.18 1.47 -10.88
CA LEU A 384 18.34 2.28 -11.22
C LEU A 384 18.71 3.15 -10.01
N PRO A 385 19.99 3.17 -9.61
CA PRO A 385 20.41 3.89 -8.45
C PRO A 385 20.32 5.40 -8.64
N ARG A 386 20.42 6.09 -7.50
CA ARG A 386 20.20 7.54 -7.36
C ARG A 386 21.13 8.41 -8.22
N SER A 387 22.24 7.85 -8.73
CA SER A 387 23.22 8.55 -9.55
C SER A 387 23.65 7.71 -10.75
N VAL A 388 23.37 8.21 -11.95
CA VAL A 388 23.85 7.63 -13.21
C VAL A 388 25.15 8.32 -13.59
N THR A 389 26.23 7.56 -13.70
CA THR A 389 27.58 8.07 -13.99
C THR A 389 27.81 8.19 -15.48
N THR A 390 27.28 7.27 -16.29
CA THR A 390 27.37 7.33 -17.76
C THR A 390 26.10 6.82 -18.39
N LEU A 391 25.62 7.55 -19.41
CA LEU A 391 24.51 7.14 -20.26
C LEU A 391 24.94 7.28 -21.70
N ASN A 392 25.01 6.16 -22.42
CA ASN A 392 25.29 6.13 -23.84
C ASN A 392 24.05 5.71 -24.62
N GLN A 393 23.42 6.68 -25.29
CA GLN A 393 22.19 6.48 -26.04
C GLN A 393 22.40 5.66 -27.32
N ALA A 394 23.58 5.75 -27.94
CA ALA A 394 23.89 5.03 -29.17
C ALA A 394 24.15 3.54 -28.87
N ASP A 395 24.96 3.27 -27.84
CA ASP A 395 25.28 1.90 -27.43
C ASP A 395 24.18 1.26 -26.56
N LYS A 396 23.16 2.03 -26.18
CA LYS A 396 22.12 1.64 -25.23
C LYS A 396 22.69 1.13 -23.89
N VAL A 397 23.78 1.73 -23.42
CA VAL A 397 24.45 1.37 -22.16
C VAL A 397 24.18 2.39 -21.06
N ILE A 398 23.78 1.91 -19.88
CA ILE A 398 23.67 2.71 -18.66
C ILE A 398 24.70 2.20 -17.66
N VAL A 399 25.46 3.12 -17.08
CA VAL A 399 26.39 2.85 -15.98
C VAL A 399 26.00 3.71 -14.80
N CYS A 400 26.01 3.11 -13.62
CA CYS A 400 25.68 3.82 -12.41
C CYS A 400 26.33 3.21 -11.18
N GLU A 401 26.46 4.03 -10.14
CA GLU A 401 27.12 3.65 -8.89
C GLU A 401 26.14 3.78 -7.72
N CYS A 402 26.13 2.78 -6.84
CA CYS A 402 25.27 2.77 -5.66
C CYS A 402 25.89 1.92 -4.56
N ALA A 403 25.95 2.46 -3.34
CA ALA A 403 26.39 1.71 -2.16
C ALA A 403 27.72 0.96 -2.39
N ASN A 404 28.69 1.62 -3.04
CA ASN A 404 30.02 1.08 -3.41
C ASN A 404 30.00 -0.06 -4.44
N LEU A 405 28.90 -0.23 -5.18
CA LEU A 405 28.77 -1.14 -6.30
C LEU A 405 28.67 -0.35 -7.61
N LEU A 406 29.33 -0.88 -8.65
CA LEU A 406 29.23 -0.41 -10.03
C LEU A 406 28.25 -1.32 -10.78
N PHE A 407 27.26 -0.72 -11.41
CA PHE A 407 26.28 -1.42 -12.24
C PHE A 407 26.45 -1.01 -13.70
N VAL A 408 26.44 -2.00 -14.59
CA VAL A 408 26.53 -1.80 -16.04
C VAL A 408 25.37 -2.54 -16.69
N PHE A 409 24.52 -1.80 -17.38
CA PHE A 409 23.34 -2.30 -18.06
C PHE A 409 23.50 -2.13 -19.56
N ASN A 410 23.42 -3.23 -20.30
CA ASN A 410 23.36 -3.21 -21.75
C ASN A 410 21.91 -3.48 -22.18
N PHE A 411 21.24 -2.46 -22.72
CA PHE A 411 19.89 -2.56 -23.27
C PHE A 411 19.88 -2.69 -24.80
N HIS A 412 21.04 -2.84 -25.45
CA HIS A 412 21.08 -2.98 -26.90
C HIS A 412 20.45 -4.32 -27.30
N PRO A 413 19.49 -4.34 -28.25
CA PRO A 413 18.76 -5.57 -28.58
C PRO A 413 19.65 -6.69 -29.14
N CYS A 414 20.71 -6.32 -29.90
CA CYS A 414 21.54 -7.28 -30.62
C CYS A 414 23.06 -7.17 -30.37
N SER A 415 23.55 -6.12 -29.70
CA SER A 415 24.99 -5.83 -29.64
C SER A 415 25.56 -6.24 -28.31
N SER A 416 26.71 -6.90 -28.37
CA SER A 416 27.56 -7.18 -27.20
C SER A 416 28.85 -6.40 -27.35
N TYR A 417 29.38 -5.92 -26.23
CA TYR A 417 30.56 -5.08 -26.20
C TYR A 417 31.70 -5.79 -25.50
N ILE A 418 32.87 -5.84 -26.15
CA ILE A 418 34.12 -6.35 -25.57
C ILE A 418 35.00 -5.13 -25.30
N ASP A 419 35.74 -5.14 -24.19
CA ASP A 419 36.60 -4.03 -23.77
C ASP A 419 35.88 -2.67 -23.63
N TYR A 420 34.59 -2.71 -23.27
CA TYR A 420 33.80 -1.50 -23.05
C TYR A 420 34.34 -0.70 -21.87
N ARG A 421 34.77 0.54 -22.13
CA ARG A 421 35.32 1.40 -21.08
C ARG A 421 34.20 2.07 -20.31
N VAL A 422 34.28 1.98 -18.99
CA VAL A 422 33.30 2.52 -18.07
C VAL A 422 33.97 3.54 -17.15
N ALA A 423 33.36 4.71 -17.02
CA ALA A 423 33.83 5.73 -16.08
C ALA A 423 33.42 5.34 -14.65
N VAL A 424 34.35 5.48 -13.70
CA VAL A 424 34.15 5.18 -12.29
C VAL A 424 34.61 6.34 -11.42
N GLU A 425 33.96 6.56 -10.27
CA GLU A 425 34.29 7.64 -9.35
C GLU A 425 35.61 7.38 -8.59
N HIS A 426 35.86 6.12 -8.22
CA HIS A 426 37.04 5.74 -7.44
C HIS A 426 37.97 4.79 -8.20
N ALA A 427 39.27 5.07 -8.20
CA ALA A 427 40.26 4.17 -8.77
C ALA A 427 40.38 2.89 -7.90
N GLY A 428 40.42 1.72 -8.53
CA GLY A 428 40.51 0.46 -7.79
C GLY A 428 40.37 -0.77 -8.67
N LYS A 429 40.32 -1.94 -8.01
CA LYS A 429 39.97 -3.22 -8.63
C LYS A 429 38.51 -3.52 -8.34
N TYR A 430 37.75 -3.84 -9.38
CA TYR A 430 36.32 -4.12 -9.31
C TYR A 430 36.09 -5.62 -9.60
N PRO A 431 36.00 -6.49 -8.57
CA PRO A 431 35.65 -7.88 -8.77
C PRO A 431 34.17 -8.02 -9.16
N PHE A 432 33.83 -9.03 -9.96
CA PHE A 432 32.44 -9.34 -10.28
C PHE A 432 31.70 -9.88 -9.06
N THR A 433 30.66 -9.18 -8.62
CA THR A 433 29.84 -9.59 -7.48
C THR A 433 28.61 -10.40 -7.91
N ARG A 434 28.02 -10.10 -9.07
CA ARG A 434 26.83 -10.79 -9.63
C ARG A 434 26.81 -10.63 -11.15
N ASP A 435 26.45 -11.70 -11.86
CA ASP A 435 26.35 -11.74 -13.32
C ASP A 435 25.03 -12.42 -13.70
N LEU A 436 24.16 -11.71 -14.44
CA LEU A 436 22.86 -12.22 -14.85
C LEU A 436 22.95 -13.26 -15.98
N GLN A 437 24.09 -13.35 -16.67
CA GLN A 437 24.31 -14.35 -17.73
C GLN A 437 24.79 -15.69 -17.18
N LYS A 438 25.25 -15.73 -15.91
CA LYS A 438 25.67 -16.98 -15.26
C LYS A 438 24.48 -17.61 -14.56
N THR A 439 24.01 -18.73 -15.09
CA THR A 439 23.18 -19.66 -14.32
C THR A 439 24.00 -20.15 -13.13
N SER A 440 23.47 -20.00 -11.92
CA SER A 440 24.03 -20.56 -10.70
C SER A 440 24.16 -22.07 -10.86
N THR A 441 25.34 -22.52 -11.31
CA THR A 441 25.76 -23.92 -11.30
C THR A 441 26.87 -24.04 -10.27
N SER A 442 26.44 -24.11 -9.01
CA SER A 442 27.11 -24.83 -7.93
C SER A 442 26.16 -24.96 -6.75
#